data_AF-R5LCP4-F1
#
_entry.id   AF-R5LCP4-F1
#
_cell.length_a   1.000
_cell.length_b   1.000
_cell.length_c   1.000
_cell.angle_alpha   90.00
_cell.angle_beta   90.00
_cell.angle_gamma   90.00
#
_symmetry.space_group_name_H-M   'P 1'
#
loop_
_entity.id
_entity.type
_entity.pdbx_description
1 polymer ?
#
loop_
_entity_poly.entity_id
_entity_poly.type
_entity_poly.pdbx_seq_one_letter_code
_entity_poly.pdbx_strand_id
1 'polypeptide(L)'
;MKKLMRRISAFCLAVILGILPLFCINDVKAADDVIRLRVCSWEEYIDEGGWSDGEVIELEDGTVFGKQSMIKDFEDWYYETYGKRVKVEYSCFGTNEELYSQLTLGDSFDLICPSDYMIMKLMAEDKLEPLSEDFFDTGNELNYYVKGVSPYINSVFNENEINGESWSRYAAGYMWGITGFVYNPEVVTKEEASTWSLLLNPKFNRQVTIKDNVRDALFPTIAILKKDLLLDDSFVNSKDYQKNLLYEMNDTDESIIDEAEERLKDIRQNVYSFETDSGKADLISGKVVASLQWSGDGVFAMDQSEENDVYLNWGTPEECTNLWFDGWVMLKSGIKGNDDKKHAAQSFINFLSRSDNVVRNMNYIGYTSVISGGDNPLVYEYVDYCYGAEEDDTDVIEYPVGFFFAGDDEDENYILTINPEQADRQLSAQYPQMDVIKRSAVMQYFDNEANDRINQMWINVRCFNLNRISAKQWITFGIIAGVVIIATGIIIIKKRK
;
A
#
# COMPACT_ATOMS: atom_id res chain seq x y z
N MET A 1 17.15 32.07 19.92
CA MET A 1 17.85 33.36 20.20
C MET A 1 18.32 33.38 21.66
N LYS A 2 19.64 33.32 21.95
CA LYS A 2 20.28 33.18 23.31
C LYS A 2 19.95 31.84 24.02
N LYS A 3 20.84 30.99 24.59
CA LYS A 3 22.31 30.79 24.73
C LYS A 3 22.52 29.25 24.79
N LEU A 4 23.64 28.57 24.49
CA LEU A 4 25.04 28.87 24.13
C LEU A 4 26.10 29.12 25.25
N MET A 5 27.02 28.15 25.38
CA MET A 5 28.42 28.17 25.87
C MET A 5 28.82 28.34 27.36
N ARG A 6 29.53 27.30 27.87
CA ARG A 6 30.79 27.35 28.68
C ARG A 6 31.43 25.94 28.69
N ARG A 7 32.40 25.59 27.84
CA ARG A 7 33.89 25.79 27.89
C ARG A 7 34.68 25.11 29.04
N ILE A 8 35.31 23.98 28.69
CA ILE A 8 36.76 23.59 28.82
C ILE A 8 37.45 23.62 30.20
N SER A 9 37.95 22.46 30.64
CA SER A 9 39.29 22.16 31.26
C SER A 9 39.26 20.76 31.90
N ALA A 10 40.32 19.94 31.99
CA ALA A 10 41.69 19.99 31.46
C ALA A 10 42.28 18.56 31.34
N PHE A 11 43.39 18.44 30.61
CA PHE A 11 44.20 17.21 30.45
C PHE A 11 44.97 16.87 31.74
N CYS A 12 45.00 15.60 32.16
CA CYS A 12 46.02 15.09 33.08
C CYS A 12 46.44 13.66 32.69
N LEU A 13 47.70 13.53 32.27
CA LEU A 13 48.33 12.26 31.91
C LEU A 13 48.84 11.58 33.20
N ALA A 14 48.52 10.31 33.41
CA ALA A 14 49.11 9.50 34.50
C ALA A 14 49.50 8.12 33.97
N VAL A 15 50.76 8.00 33.55
CA VAL A 15 51.37 6.71 33.18
C VAL A 15 51.76 5.99 34.47
N ILE A 16 51.21 4.80 34.71
CA ILE A 16 51.72 3.86 35.71
C ILE A 16 52.02 2.53 35.01
N LEU A 17 53.31 2.24 34.89
CA LEU A 17 53.83 0.92 34.54
C LEU A 17 53.70 -0.01 35.74
N GLY A 18 52.97 -1.11 35.59
CA GLY A 18 52.85 -2.19 36.58
C GLY A 18 53.05 -3.54 35.90
N ILE A 19 53.93 -4.38 36.46
CA ILE A 19 54.41 -5.62 35.85
C ILE A 19 53.66 -6.84 36.42
N LEU A 20 52.95 -7.57 35.55
CA LEU A 20 52.65 -9.03 35.56
C LEU A 20 51.98 -9.67 36.82
N PRO A 21 51.03 -10.61 36.63
CA PRO A 21 51.37 -11.94 36.10
C PRO A 21 50.49 -12.46 34.96
N LEU A 22 51.00 -13.46 34.24
CA LEU A 22 50.22 -14.30 33.33
C LEU A 22 49.07 -14.95 34.11
N PHE A 23 47.83 -14.68 33.70
CA PHE A 23 46.76 -15.64 33.79
C PHE A 23 46.30 -15.97 32.38
N CYS A 24 46.40 -17.24 32.00
CA CYS A 24 45.78 -17.76 30.79
C CYS A 24 44.27 -17.82 31.01
N ILE A 25 43.61 -16.67 30.88
CA ILE A 25 42.19 -16.66 30.54
C ILE A 25 42.15 -17.05 29.07
N ASN A 26 41.43 -18.13 28.76
CA ASN A 26 41.10 -18.42 27.37
C ASN A 26 40.28 -17.24 26.85
N ASP A 27 40.84 -16.49 25.90
CA ASP A 27 40.05 -15.64 25.01
C ASP A 27 39.13 -16.57 24.21
N VAL A 28 37.98 -16.87 24.81
CA VAL A 28 36.79 -17.23 24.05
C VAL A 28 36.47 -16.00 23.23
N LYS A 29 36.97 -16.00 21.99
CA LYS A 29 36.44 -15.12 20.94
C LYS A 29 34.98 -15.49 20.73
N ALA A 30 34.11 -14.93 21.55
CA ALA A 30 32.74 -14.68 21.17
C ALA A 30 32.80 -13.70 19.99
N ALA A 31 32.85 -14.25 18.77
CA ALA A 31 32.31 -13.53 17.64
C ALA A 31 30.82 -13.35 17.95
N ASP A 32 30.36 -12.10 18.00
CA ASP A 32 28.97 -11.76 18.35
C ASP A 32 28.01 -12.58 17.49
N ASP A 33 27.23 -13.46 18.15
CA ASP A 33 26.29 -14.42 17.55
C ASP A 33 24.98 -13.71 17.18
N VAL A 34 25.11 -12.60 16.45
CA VAL A 34 24.04 -11.68 16.08
C VAL A 34 23.57 -12.01 14.67
N ILE A 35 22.35 -12.51 14.57
CA ILE A 35 21.65 -12.74 13.31
C ILE A 35 21.40 -11.37 12.66
N ARG A 36 21.90 -11.15 11.44
CA ARG A 36 21.57 -9.95 10.66
C ARG A 36 20.40 -10.27 9.73
N LEU A 37 19.34 -9.47 9.83
CA LEU A 37 18.14 -9.58 9.01
C LEU A 37 18.00 -8.31 8.18
N ARG A 38 18.22 -8.40 6.85
CA ARG A 38 18.02 -7.29 5.92
C ARG A 38 16.56 -7.24 5.49
N VAL A 39 15.85 -6.18 5.88
CA VAL A 39 14.40 -6.01 5.63
C VAL A 39 14.19 -4.82 4.70
N CYS A 40 13.36 -4.97 3.66
CA CYS A 40 13.00 -3.86 2.77
C CYS A 40 11.48 -3.69 2.64
N SER A 41 10.97 -2.47 2.81
CA SER A 41 9.53 -2.18 2.75
C SER A 41 9.26 -0.84 2.04
N TRP A 42 8.00 -0.43 1.99
CA TRP A 42 7.63 0.94 1.62
C TRP A 42 8.18 1.98 2.61
N GLU A 43 8.32 3.23 2.16
CA GLU A 43 8.63 4.37 3.03
C GLU A 43 7.50 4.59 4.06
N GLU A 44 7.87 4.98 5.29
CA GLU A 44 6.96 5.27 6.42
C GLU A 44 5.96 4.14 6.81
N TYR A 45 6.19 2.89 6.35
CA TYR A 45 5.22 1.78 6.49
C TYR A 45 5.27 0.98 7.79
N ILE A 46 6.21 1.29 8.69
CA ILE A 46 6.34 0.68 10.02
C ILE A 46 6.52 1.79 11.05
N ASP A 47 5.81 1.70 12.18
CA ASP A 47 5.90 2.69 13.26
C ASP A 47 7.34 2.91 13.78
N GLU A 48 7.79 4.16 13.65
CA GLU A 48 9.11 4.61 14.14
C GLU A 48 9.12 4.90 15.64
N GLY A 49 7.94 4.92 16.28
CA GLY A 49 7.76 5.17 17.70
C GLY A 49 8.10 6.60 18.13
N GLY A 50 8.43 6.77 19.40
CA GLY A 50 8.60 8.10 20.01
C GLY A 50 7.30 8.71 20.53
N TRP A 51 6.21 7.94 20.59
CA TRP A 51 4.90 8.35 21.09
C TRP A 51 4.99 8.93 22.50
N SER A 52 4.33 10.05 22.71
CA SER A 52 4.13 10.66 24.03
C SER A 52 3.07 9.89 24.84
N ASP A 53 2.97 10.21 26.15
CA ASP A 53 1.94 9.63 27.01
C ASP A 53 0.50 10.03 26.60
N GLY A 54 0.31 10.98 25.67
CA GLY A 54 -0.99 11.38 25.12
C GLY A 54 -1.34 10.76 23.77
N GLU A 55 -0.43 9.98 23.17
CA GLU A 55 -0.66 9.19 21.95
C GLU A 55 -0.92 7.70 22.27
N VAL A 56 -1.03 7.36 23.57
CA VAL A 56 -1.36 6.01 24.04
C VAL A 56 -2.83 5.73 23.76
N ILE A 57 -3.12 4.59 23.13
CA ILE A 57 -4.48 4.13 22.86
C ILE A 57 -4.89 3.20 24.01
N GLU A 58 -5.92 3.59 24.75
CA GLU A 58 -6.54 2.79 25.82
C GLU A 58 -7.83 2.15 25.26
N LEU A 59 -7.84 0.82 25.14
CA LEU A 59 -8.98 0.00 24.71
C LEU A 59 -9.47 -0.86 25.91
N GLU A 60 -10.53 -1.65 25.76
CA GLU A 60 -11.14 -2.39 26.87
C GLU A 60 -10.21 -3.53 27.36
N ASP A 61 -9.70 -4.36 26.45
CA ASP A 61 -8.85 -5.51 26.77
C ASP A 61 -7.33 -5.21 26.64
N GLY A 62 -6.93 -3.97 26.33
CA GLY A 62 -5.50 -3.63 26.23
C GLY A 62 -5.14 -2.15 26.09
N THR A 63 -3.85 -1.88 26.26
CA THR A 63 -3.26 -0.53 26.07
C THR A 63 -2.09 -0.61 25.11
N VAL A 64 -2.08 0.26 24.10
CA VAL A 64 -1.11 0.23 23.00
C VAL A 64 -0.11 1.38 23.11
N PHE A 65 1.18 1.07 22.98
CA PHE A 65 2.29 2.02 23.20
C PHE A 65 3.31 1.99 22.06
N GLY A 66 3.72 3.17 21.57
CA GLY A 66 4.81 3.34 20.58
C GLY A 66 6.07 4.04 21.12
N LYS A 67 6.62 3.63 22.27
CA LYS A 67 7.70 4.39 22.92
C LYS A 67 9.09 4.23 22.30
N GLN A 68 9.47 3.03 21.87
CA GLN A 68 10.63 2.78 21.00
C GLN A 68 10.13 2.50 19.57
N SER A 69 10.99 2.42 18.55
CA SER A 69 10.54 1.99 17.22
C SER A 69 10.14 0.52 17.21
N MET A 70 9.20 0.14 16.34
CA MET A 70 8.73 -1.25 16.19
C MET A 70 9.90 -2.22 15.92
N ILE A 71 10.87 -1.78 15.12
CA ILE A 71 12.11 -2.50 14.83
C ILE A 71 12.95 -2.75 16.10
N LYS A 72 13.03 -1.75 16.99
CA LYS A 72 13.82 -1.84 18.23
C LYS A 72 13.14 -2.75 19.25
N ASP A 73 11.82 -2.68 19.35
CA ASP A 73 11.02 -3.55 20.22
C ASP A 73 11.08 -5.02 19.73
N PHE A 74 11.08 -5.27 18.41
CA PHE A 74 11.33 -6.60 17.85
C PHE A 74 12.71 -7.15 18.23
N GLU A 75 13.79 -6.34 18.13
CA GLU A 75 15.15 -6.77 18.47
C GLU A 75 15.28 -7.18 19.95
N ASP A 76 14.60 -6.48 20.85
CA ASP A 76 14.58 -6.83 22.28
C ASP A 76 13.67 -8.03 22.54
N TRP A 77 12.44 -8.04 22.02
CA TRP A 77 11.51 -9.18 22.14
C TRP A 77 12.12 -10.48 21.64
N TYR A 78 12.84 -10.46 20.50
CA TYR A 78 13.48 -11.66 19.98
C TYR A 78 14.60 -12.17 20.91
N TYR A 79 15.36 -11.26 21.54
CA TYR A 79 16.38 -11.63 22.52
C TYR A 79 15.77 -12.16 23.83
N GLU A 80 14.71 -11.55 24.34
CA GLU A 80 13.99 -11.99 25.53
C GLU A 80 13.30 -13.35 25.31
N THR A 81 12.74 -13.58 24.12
CA THR A 81 12.01 -14.81 23.77
C THR A 81 12.95 -15.99 23.47
N TYR A 82 14.01 -15.77 22.67
CA TYR A 82 14.84 -16.86 22.12
C TYR A 82 16.29 -16.88 22.63
N GLY A 83 16.72 -15.88 23.42
CA GLY A 83 18.09 -15.77 23.93
C GLY A 83 19.16 -15.46 22.88
N LYS A 84 18.77 -15.33 21.60
CA LYS A 84 19.64 -14.96 20.46
C LYS A 84 19.43 -13.50 20.10
N ARG A 85 20.47 -12.83 19.62
CA ARG A 85 20.36 -11.43 19.17
C ARG A 85 20.06 -11.36 17.69
N VAL A 86 19.10 -10.53 17.30
CA VAL A 86 18.91 -10.08 15.92
C VAL A 86 19.34 -8.62 15.81
N LYS A 87 19.92 -8.25 14.67
CA LYS A 87 19.99 -6.86 14.22
C LYS A 87 19.26 -6.75 12.88
N VAL A 88 18.20 -5.95 12.85
CA VAL A 88 17.49 -5.59 11.63
C VAL A 88 18.25 -4.46 10.94
N GLU A 89 18.58 -4.69 9.68
CA GLU A 89 19.10 -3.72 8.73
C GLU A 89 17.94 -3.34 7.81
N TYR A 90 17.13 -2.37 8.24
CA TYR A 90 15.92 -1.91 7.55
C TYR A 90 16.25 -0.87 6.46
N SER A 91 15.57 -0.96 5.32
CA SER A 91 15.64 0.01 4.21
C SER A 91 14.27 0.15 3.53
N CYS A 92 14.10 1.19 2.73
CA CYS A 92 12.85 1.47 2.04
C CYS A 92 13.02 1.50 0.51
N PHE A 93 11.92 1.37 -0.23
CA PHE A 93 11.81 1.60 -1.67
C PHE A 93 10.59 2.47 -1.99
N GLY A 94 10.66 3.26 -3.07
CA GLY A 94 9.57 4.15 -3.50
C GLY A 94 8.59 3.51 -4.49
N THR A 95 9.00 2.48 -5.24
CA THR A 95 8.11 1.65 -6.07
C THR A 95 8.55 0.19 -6.14
N ASN A 96 7.60 -0.70 -6.45
CA ASN A 96 7.87 -2.11 -6.77
C ASN A 96 8.89 -2.28 -7.92
N GLU A 97 8.87 -1.42 -8.94
CA GLU A 97 9.85 -1.41 -10.04
C GLU A 97 11.26 -1.04 -9.56
N GLU A 98 11.38 -0.11 -8.61
CA GLU A 98 12.64 0.22 -7.97
C GLU A 98 13.19 -1.00 -7.21
N LEU A 99 12.37 -1.60 -6.34
CA LEU A 99 12.71 -2.81 -5.59
C LEU A 99 13.18 -3.93 -6.54
N TYR A 100 12.43 -4.22 -7.59
CA TYR A 100 12.78 -5.25 -8.57
C TYR A 100 14.09 -4.93 -9.31
N SER A 101 14.37 -3.66 -9.57
CA SER A 101 15.65 -3.19 -10.13
C SER A 101 16.81 -3.44 -9.15
N GLN A 102 16.66 -3.07 -7.87
CA GLN A 102 17.65 -3.34 -6.80
C GLN A 102 17.98 -4.85 -6.72
N LEU A 103 16.94 -5.70 -6.66
CA LEU A 103 17.07 -7.17 -6.65
C LEU A 103 17.80 -7.71 -7.88
N THR A 104 17.57 -7.11 -9.05
CA THR A 104 18.21 -7.52 -10.31
C THR A 104 19.67 -7.04 -10.42
N LEU A 105 20.00 -5.88 -9.84
CA LEU A 105 21.35 -5.32 -9.79
C LEU A 105 22.26 -6.01 -8.76
N GLY A 106 21.69 -6.87 -7.89
CA GLY A 106 22.42 -7.73 -6.97
C GLY A 106 22.29 -7.34 -5.50
N ASP A 107 21.41 -6.40 -5.15
CA ASP A 107 21.02 -6.21 -3.76
C ASP A 107 20.29 -7.45 -3.23
N SER A 108 20.52 -7.73 -1.95
CA SER A 108 20.18 -9.00 -1.31
C SER A 108 19.53 -8.72 0.03
N PHE A 109 18.20 -8.63 0.02
CA PHE A 109 17.37 -8.60 1.22
C PHE A 109 17.01 -10.02 1.65
N ASP A 110 16.66 -10.18 2.92
CA ASP A 110 16.25 -11.46 3.51
C ASP A 110 14.73 -11.58 3.51
N LEU A 111 14.07 -10.45 3.80
CA LEU A 111 12.63 -10.28 3.90
C LEU A 111 12.25 -8.97 3.20
N ILE A 112 11.19 -8.98 2.40
CA ILE A 112 10.66 -7.78 1.73
C ILE A 112 9.13 -7.71 1.84
N CYS A 113 8.53 -6.52 1.79
CA CYS A 113 7.07 -6.33 1.74
C CYS A 113 6.60 -5.63 0.46
N PRO A 114 6.62 -6.31 -0.70
CA PRO A 114 6.09 -5.78 -1.96
C PRO A 114 4.59 -6.07 -2.11
N SER A 115 3.98 -5.51 -3.17
CA SER A 115 2.57 -5.74 -3.50
C SER A 115 2.33 -7.08 -4.20
N ASP A 116 1.08 -7.54 -4.18
CA ASP A 116 0.58 -8.79 -4.76
C ASP A 116 1.19 -9.17 -6.13
N TYR A 117 1.18 -8.30 -7.13
CA TYR A 117 1.71 -8.60 -8.47
C TYR A 117 3.23 -8.83 -8.48
N MET A 118 3.95 -8.23 -7.52
CA MET A 118 5.38 -8.45 -7.35
C MET A 118 5.65 -9.73 -6.55
N ILE A 119 4.81 -10.07 -5.56
CA ILE A 119 4.78 -11.40 -4.93
C ILE A 119 4.60 -12.47 -6.02
N MET A 120 3.55 -12.34 -6.83
CA MET A 120 3.25 -13.24 -7.96
C MET A 120 4.43 -13.37 -8.93
N LYS A 121 5.04 -12.25 -9.32
CA LYS A 121 6.21 -12.23 -10.21
C LYS A 121 7.42 -12.94 -9.62
N LEU A 122 7.69 -12.75 -8.32
CA LEU A 122 8.80 -13.41 -7.63
C LEU A 122 8.54 -14.90 -7.39
N MET A 123 7.28 -15.33 -7.22
CA MET A 123 6.88 -16.74 -7.26
C MET A 123 7.12 -17.35 -8.65
N ALA A 124 6.67 -16.67 -9.72
CA ALA A 124 6.84 -17.13 -11.09
C ALA A 124 8.32 -17.27 -11.50
N GLU A 125 9.20 -16.44 -10.92
CA GLU A 125 10.65 -16.47 -11.10
C GLU A 125 11.40 -17.39 -10.13
N ASP A 126 10.70 -18.17 -9.30
CA ASP A 126 11.27 -19.09 -8.31
C ASP A 126 12.24 -18.42 -7.29
N LYS A 127 12.02 -17.13 -7.00
CA LYS A 127 12.90 -16.31 -6.14
C LYS A 127 12.55 -16.35 -4.65
N LEU A 128 11.34 -16.77 -4.29
CA LEU A 128 10.84 -16.74 -2.91
C LEU A 128 11.18 -18.03 -2.13
N GLU A 129 11.56 -17.87 -0.87
CA GLU A 129 11.74 -18.96 0.09
C GLU A 129 10.39 -19.24 0.77
N PRO A 130 9.87 -20.49 0.76
CA PRO A 130 8.56 -20.78 1.34
C PRO A 130 8.58 -20.65 2.86
N LEU A 131 7.47 -20.22 3.45
CA LEU A 131 7.24 -20.23 4.90
C LEU A 131 7.29 -21.68 5.41
N SER A 132 7.88 -21.91 6.60
CA SER A 132 7.99 -23.26 7.16
C SER A 132 6.65 -23.78 7.71
N GLU A 133 6.47 -25.10 7.80
CA GLU A 133 5.32 -25.72 8.46
C GLU A 133 5.10 -25.18 9.89
N ASP A 134 6.20 -24.96 10.63
CA ASP A 134 6.20 -24.35 11.98
C ASP A 134 5.61 -22.93 12.03
N PHE A 135 5.61 -22.16 10.93
CA PHE A 135 4.98 -20.82 10.89
C PHE A 135 3.45 -20.90 10.88
N PHE A 136 2.90 -22.02 10.39
CA PHE A 136 1.46 -22.26 10.31
C PHE A 136 0.92 -23.11 11.48
N ASP A 137 1.76 -23.47 12.45
CA ASP A 137 1.30 -24.20 13.64
C ASP A 137 0.52 -23.27 14.58
N THR A 138 -0.81 -23.39 14.58
CA THR A 138 -1.70 -22.66 15.49
C THR A 138 -1.54 -23.06 16.95
N GLY A 139 -0.87 -24.18 17.25
CA GLY A 139 -0.51 -24.61 18.59
C GLY A 139 0.66 -23.83 19.21
N ASN A 140 1.44 -23.11 18.40
CA ASN A 140 2.51 -22.24 18.88
C ASN A 140 1.94 -20.85 19.22
N GLU A 141 2.02 -20.47 20.51
CA GLU A 141 1.47 -19.20 21.02
C GLU A 141 2.10 -17.95 20.37
N LEU A 142 3.32 -18.08 19.81
CA LEU A 142 4.05 -16.99 19.16
C LEU A 142 3.74 -16.83 17.66
N ASN A 143 2.92 -17.73 17.08
CA ASN A 143 2.48 -17.63 15.69
C ASN A 143 1.26 -16.71 15.54
N TYR A 144 1.47 -15.44 15.88
CA TYR A 144 0.42 -14.42 15.84
C TYR A 144 -0.19 -14.25 14.44
N TYR A 145 0.59 -14.42 13.35
CA TYR A 145 0.07 -14.27 11.99
C TYR A 145 -1.01 -15.30 11.66
N VAL A 146 -0.71 -16.60 11.74
CA VAL A 146 -1.66 -17.66 11.34
C VAL A 146 -2.89 -17.73 12.26
N LYS A 147 -2.75 -17.24 13.51
CA LYS A 147 -3.85 -17.17 14.47
C LYS A 147 -4.71 -15.92 14.32
N GLY A 148 -4.16 -14.83 13.79
CA GLY A 148 -4.81 -13.51 13.73
C GLY A 148 -5.20 -13.05 12.32
N VAL A 149 -4.71 -13.68 11.25
CA VAL A 149 -5.06 -13.31 9.87
C VAL A 149 -6.56 -13.47 9.61
N SER A 150 -7.16 -12.45 8.99
CA SER A 150 -8.57 -12.46 8.60
C SER A 150 -8.93 -13.72 7.81
N PRO A 151 -10.03 -14.44 8.15
CA PRO A 151 -10.46 -15.62 7.42
C PRO A 151 -10.71 -15.37 5.92
N TYR A 152 -11.28 -14.20 5.58
CA TYR A 152 -11.46 -13.76 4.19
C TYR A 152 -10.11 -13.59 3.48
N ILE A 153 -9.19 -12.81 4.04
CA ILE A 153 -7.89 -12.54 3.42
C ILE A 153 -7.06 -13.83 3.28
N ASN A 154 -7.14 -14.71 4.27
CA ASN A 154 -6.52 -16.04 4.24
C ASN A 154 -7.12 -16.90 3.11
N SER A 155 -8.43 -16.89 2.88
CA SER A 155 -9.05 -17.55 1.70
C SER A 155 -8.46 -17.00 0.40
N VAL A 156 -8.40 -15.67 0.23
CA VAL A 156 -7.82 -15.04 -0.98
C VAL A 156 -6.36 -15.48 -1.22
N PHE A 157 -5.51 -15.51 -0.19
CA PHE A 157 -4.11 -15.95 -0.30
C PHE A 157 -3.95 -17.47 -0.54
N ASN A 158 -4.92 -18.30 -0.14
CA ASN A 158 -4.91 -19.74 -0.38
C ASN A 158 -5.45 -20.10 -1.78
N GLU A 159 -6.44 -19.38 -2.28
CA GLU A 159 -7.11 -19.66 -3.56
C GLU A 159 -6.38 -19.09 -4.78
N ASN A 160 -5.58 -18.04 -4.61
CA ASN A 160 -4.72 -17.54 -5.68
C ASN A 160 -3.39 -18.31 -5.73
N GLU A 161 -3.09 -18.86 -6.91
CA GLU A 161 -1.92 -19.71 -7.14
C GLU A 161 -1.02 -19.14 -8.25
N ILE A 162 0.29 -19.36 -8.13
CA ILE A 162 1.26 -19.24 -9.23
C ILE A 162 1.94 -20.60 -9.41
N ASN A 163 1.98 -21.10 -10.65
CA ASN A 163 2.57 -22.41 -11.00
C ASN A 163 2.01 -23.61 -10.21
N GLY A 164 0.79 -23.51 -9.65
CA GLY A 164 0.17 -24.56 -8.82
C GLY A 164 0.57 -24.52 -7.34
N GLU A 165 1.12 -23.40 -6.86
CA GLU A 165 1.40 -23.14 -5.45
C GLU A 165 0.69 -21.86 -5.01
N SER A 166 0.01 -21.90 -3.85
CA SER A 166 -0.73 -20.76 -3.29
C SER A 166 0.18 -19.60 -2.88
N TRP A 167 -0.34 -18.37 -2.88
CA TRP A 167 0.40 -17.21 -2.36
C TRP A 167 0.74 -17.38 -0.88
N SER A 168 -0.19 -17.92 -0.08
CA SER A 168 -0.04 -18.19 1.36
C SER A 168 1.21 -19.01 1.72
N ARG A 169 1.71 -19.84 0.80
CA ARG A 169 2.93 -20.65 0.99
C ARG A 169 4.22 -19.82 1.03
N TYR A 170 4.22 -18.65 0.40
CA TYR A 170 5.41 -17.80 0.23
C TYR A 170 5.24 -16.39 0.82
N ALA A 171 4.00 -15.93 0.96
CA ALA A 171 3.65 -14.61 1.44
C ALA A 171 2.74 -14.66 2.66
N ALA A 172 3.11 -13.90 3.68
CA ALA A 172 2.22 -13.49 4.74
C ALA A 172 1.73 -12.07 4.44
N GLY A 173 0.43 -11.84 4.32
CA GLY A 173 -0.10 -10.51 4.07
C GLY A 173 0.29 -9.52 5.18
N TYR A 174 0.27 -8.23 4.88
CA TYR A 174 0.57 -7.19 5.87
C TYR A 174 -0.55 -6.15 5.91
N MET A 175 -0.79 -5.50 4.77
CA MET A 175 -1.85 -4.51 4.57
C MET A 175 -2.68 -4.88 3.35
N TRP A 176 -3.92 -4.41 3.33
CA TRP A 176 -4.83 -4.59 2.20
C TRP A 176 -5.74 -3.38 2.03
N GLY A 177 -6.44 -3.34 0.91
CA GLY A 177 -7.54 -2.42 0.74
C GLY A 177 -8.11 -2.44 -0.67
N ILE A 178 -8.83 -1.38 -1.00
CA ILE A 178 -9.45 -1.17 -2.31
C ILE A 178 -8.97 0.12 -2.95
N THR A 179 -9.29 0.31 -4.24
CA THR A 179 -9.22 1.64 -4.87
C THR A 179 -10.60 2.28 -5.00
N GLY A 180 -10.63 3.61 -5.11
CA GLY A 180 -11.86 4.37 -5.23
C GLY A 180 -11.56 5.85 -5.37
N PHE A 181 -12.55 6.70 -5.14
CA PHE A 181 -12.41 8.15 -5.18
C PHE A 181 -12.58 8.76 -3.79
N VAL A 182 -11.63 9.60 -3.37
CA VAL A 182 -11.93 10.65 -2.38
C VAL A 182 -12.51 11.84 -3.14
N TYR A 183 -13.65 12.38 -2.71
CA TYR A 183 -14.33 13.49 -3.38
C TYR A 183 -14.94 14.51 -2.42
N ASN A 184 -15.12 15.73 -2.89
CA ASN A 184 -15.87 16.77 -2.17
C ASN A 184 -17.38 16.63 -2.49
N PRO A 185 -18.23 16.27 -1.52
CA PRO A 185 -19.66 16.03 -1.72
C PRO A 185 -20.49 17.30 -1.99
N GLU A 186 -19.94 18.50 -1.77
CA GLU A 186 -20.59 19.76 -2.18
C GLU A 186 -20.55 19.97 -3.71
N VAL A 187 -19.69 19.24 -4.43
CA VAL A 187 -19.42 19.46 -5.86
C VAL A 187 -19.65 18.21 -6.72
N VAL A 188 -19.26 17.04 -6.22
CA VAL A 188 -19.43 15.72 -6.85
C VAL A 188 -20.51 14.97 -6.08
N THR A 189 -21.55 14.45 -6.76
CA THR A 189 -22.56 13.63 -6.07
C THR A 189 -22.03 12.24 -5.79
N LYS A 190 -22.63 11.53 -4.81
CA LYS A 190 -22.33 10.11 -4.55
C LYS A 190 -22.41 9.27 -5.84
N GLU A 191 -23.50 9.39 -6.61
CA GLU A 191 -23.68 8.71 -7.91
C GLU A 191 -22.56 9.05 -8.93
N GLU A 192 -22.05 10.28 -8.95
CA GLU A 192 -20.93 10.66 -9.81
C GLU A 192 -19.59 10.07 -9.32
N ALA A 193 -19.44 9.80 -8.02
CA ALA A 193 -18.26 9.15 -7.42
C ALA A 193 -18.33 7.61 -7.44
N SER A 194 -19.53 7.03 -7.51
CA SER A 194 -19.80 5.59 -7.58
C SER A 194 -19.52 4.96 -8.97
N THR A 195 -18.70 5.58 -9.81
CA THR A 195 -18.32 5.02 -11.12
C THR A 195 -16.93 5.45 -11.57
N TRP A 196 -16.16 4.53 -12.16
CA TRP A 196 -14.90 4.86 -12.83
C TRP A 196 -15.07 5.90 -13.95
N SER A 197 -16.29 6.02 -14.50
CA SER A 197 -16.65 7.01 -15.52
C SER A 197 -16.44 8.47 -15.07
N LEU A 198 -16.29 8.73 -13.77
CA LEU A 198 -15.93 10.05 -13.22
C LEU A 198 -14.69 10.64 -13.90
N LEU A 199 -13.68 9.80 -14.21
CA LEU A 199 -12.44 10.18 -14.88
C LEU A 199 -12.67 10.83 -16.26
N LEU A 200 -13.81 10.56 -16.89
CA LEU A 200 -14.21 11.08 -18.20
C LEU A 200 -15.34 12.11 -18.13
N ASN A 201 -15.91 12.37 -16.95
CA ASN A 201 -17.04 13.27 -16.79
C ASN A 201 -16.62 14.71 -17.13
N PRO A 202 -17.17 15.32 -18.20
CA PRO A 202 -16.76 16.65 -18.65
C PRO A 202 -17.21 17.77 -17.70
N LYS A 203 -18.10 17.49 -16.74
CA LYS A 203 -18.45 18.42 -15.64
C LYS A 203 -17.22 18.81 -14.82
N PHE A 204 -16.29 17.87 -14.64
CA PHE A 204 -15.10 18.02 -13.79
C PHE A 204 -13.80 18.12 -14.60
N ASN A 205 -13.88 18.73 -15.79
CA ASN A 205 -12.73 18.89 -16.65
C ASN A 205 -11.60 19.66 -15.94
N ARG A 206 -10.43 19.03 -15.85
CA ARG A 206 -9.25 19.47 -15.09
C ARG A 206 -9.50 19.63 -13.58
N GLN A 207 -10.41 18.84 -13.02
CA GLN A 207 -10.72 18.83 -11.58
C GLN A 207 -10.79 17.41 -10.98
N VAL A 208 -10.33 16.38 -11.69
CA VAL A 208 -10.20 14.99 -11.17
C VAL A 208 -8.77 14.51 -11.37
N THR A 209 -8.21 13.73 -10.45
CA THR A 209 -6.88 13.10 -10.57
C THR A 209 -6.95 11.57 -10.69
N ILE A 210 -5.93 10.99 -11.31
CA ILE A 210 -5.71 9.54 -11.47
C ILE A 210 -4.28 9.19 -11.05
N LYS A 211 -4.04 7.97 -10.55
CA LYS A 211 -2.71 7.53 -10.12
C LYS A 211 -1.71 7.47 -11.28
N ASP A 212 -0.48 7.91 -11.05
CA ASP A 212 0.65 7.87 -12.00
C ASP A 212 1.35 6.51 -11.98
N ASN A 213 0.58 5.46 -12.19
CA ASN A 213 1.04 4.08 -12.28
C ASN A 213 0.27 3.40 -13.41
N VAL A 214 0.97 2.57 -14.20
CA VAL A 214 0.37 1.89 -15.34
C VAL A 214 -0.72 0.90 -14.92
N ARG A 215 -0.60 0.22 -13.78
CA ARG A 215 -1.59 -0.74 -13.26
C ARG A 215 -2.83 0.00 -12.75
N ASP A 216 -2.63 0.95 -11.83
CA ASP A 216 -3.72 1.74 -11.21
C ASP A 216 -4.48 2.63 -12.22
N ALA A 217 -3.86 2.99 -13.34
CA ALA A 217 -4.53 3.68 -14.44
C ALA A 217 -5.20 2.72 -15.44
N LEU A 218 -4.65 1.53 -15.65
CA LEU A 218 -5.22 0.52 -16.56
C LEU A 218 -6.49 -0.11 -15.97
N PHE A 219 -6.51 -0.49 -14.68
CA PHE A 219 -7.67 -1.10 -14.05
C PHE A 219 -8.99 -0.32 -14.23
N PRO A 220 -9.10 0.97 -13.84
CA PRO A 220 -10.31 1.75 -14.05
C PRO A 220 -10.60 1.95 -15.55
N THR A 221 -9.58 1.95 -16.41
CA THR A 221 -9.77 2.05 -17.86
C THR A 221 -10.44 0.80 -18.43
N ILE A 222 -10.02 -0.41 -18.01
CA ILE A 222 -10.67 -1.67 -18.39
C ILE A 222 -12.10 -1.70 -17.85
N ALA A 223 -12.31 -1.29 -16.59
CA ALA A 223 -13.66 -1.23 -16.00
C ALA A 223 -14.58 -0.27 -16.78
N ILE A 224 -14.08 0.88 -17.23
CA ILE A 224 -14.81 1.83 -18.08
C ILE A 224 -15.14 1.23 -19.46
N LEU A 225 -14.23 0.47 -20.06
CA LEU A 225 -14.46 -0.19 -21.36
C LEU A 225 -15.50 -1.32 -21.25
N LYS A 226 -15.47 -2.07 -20.14
CA LYS A 226 -16.35 -3.20 -19.87
C LYS A 226 -17.57 -2.86 -19.01
N LYS A 227 -17.85 -1.58 -18.75
CA LYS A 227 -18.93 -1.10 -17.85
C LYS A 227 -20.28 -1.77 -18.08
N ASP A 228 -20.73 -1.85 -19.34
CA ASP A 228 -22.02 -2.44 -19.69
C ASP A 228 -22.08 -3.95 -19.40
N LEU A 229 -20.94 -4.65 -19.41
CA LEU A 229 -20.84 -6.07 -19.01
C LEU A 229 -20.77 -6.22 -17.49
N LEU A 230 -19.95 -5.41 -16.83
CA LEU A 230 -19.73 -5.47 -15.38
C LEU A 230 -20.99 -5.15 -14.57
N LEU A 231 -21.88 -4.30 -15.12
CA LEU A 231 -23.18 -3.96 -14.54
C LEU A 231 -24.35 -4.82 -15.07
N ASP A 232 -24.12 -5.80 -15.95
CA ASP A 232 -25.19 -6.64 -16.47
C ASP A 232 -25.67 -7.66 -15.43
N ASP A 233 -26.99 -7.69 -15.19
CA ASP A 233 -27.63 -8.60 -14.23
C ASP A 233 -27.25 -10.07 -14.46
N SER A 234 -27.06 -10.51 -15.71
CA SER A 234 -26.71 -11.90 -16.01
C SER A 234 -25.23 -12.22 -15.78
N PHE A 235 -24.36 -11.21 -15.84
CA PHE A 235 -22.95 -11.32 -15.45
C PHE A 235 -22.80 -11.34 -13.93
N VAL A 236 -23.37 -10.35 -13.24
CA VAL A 236 -23.27 -10.19 -11.77
C VAL A 236 -23.90 -11.38 -11.03
N ASN A 237 -25.04 -11.89 -11.50
CA ASN A 237 -25.69 -13.06 -10.91
C ASN A 237 -25.21 -14.41 -11.51
N SER A 238 -24.09 -14.42 -12.26
CA SER A 238 -23.55 -15.66 -12.82
C SER A 238 -22.89 -16.53 -11.74
N LYS A 239 -22.97 -17.86 -11.91
CA LYS A 239 -22.39 -18.81 -10.93
C LYS A 239 -20.87 -18.73 -10.82
N ASP A 240 -20.21 -18.32 -11.88
CA ASP A 240 -18.77 -18.20 -11.99
C ASP A 240 -18.32 -16.72 -11.89
N TYR A 241 -19.17 -15.82 -11.33
CA TYR A 241 -18.97 -14.37 -11.35
C TYR A 241 -17.56 -13.94 -10.92
N GLN A 242 -17.04 -14.42 -9.78
CA GLN A 242 -15.69 -14.08 -9.32
C GLN A 242 -14.60 -14.40 -10.35
N LYS A 243 -14.69 -15.59 -10.95
CA LYS A 243 -13.74 -16.06 -11.97
C LYS A 243 -13.86 -15.26 -13.26
N ASN A 244 -15.09 -14.94 -13.67
CA ASN A 244 -15.35 -14.14 -14.86
C ASN A 244 -14.87 -12.70 -14.65
N LEU A 245 -15.18 -12.07 -13.51
CA LEU A 245 -14.69 -10.75 -13.12
C LEU A 245 -13.16 -10.69 -13.12
N LEU A 246 -12.50 -11.68 -12.51
CA LEU A 246 -11.04 -11.77 -12.50
C LEU A 246 -10.45 -11.90 -13.92
N TYR A 247 -11.09 -12.68 -14.80
CA TYR A 247 -10.69 -12.80 -16.22
C TYR A 247 -10.89 -11.48 -16.98
N GLU A 248 -12.07 -10.87 -16.89
CA GLU A 248 -12.41 -9.64 -17.62
C GLU A 248 -11.52 -8.45 -17.20
N MET A 249 -11.17 -8.35 -15.92
CA MET A 249 -10.33 -7.28 -15.36
C MET A 249 -8.82 -7.49 -15.55
N ASN A 250 -8.39 -8.70 -15.90
CA ASN A 250 -7.00 -9.03 -16.24
C ASN A 250 -6.81 -9.36 -17.74
N ASP A 251 -7.77 -8.95 -18.56
CA ASP A 251 -7.72 -9.11 -20.02
C ASP A 251 -6.65 -8.19 -20.61
N THR A 252 -5.61 -8.80 -21.18
CA THR A 252 -4.45 -8.12 -21.79
C THR A 252 -4.33 -8.37 -23.30
N ASP A 253 -5.43 -8.81 -23.94
CA ASP A 253 -5.48 -9.03 -25.39
C ASP A 253 -5.19 -7.73 -26.17
N GLU A 254 -4.57 -7.87 -27.34
CA GLU A 254 -4.05 -6.75 -28.13
C GLU A 254 -5.11 -5.68 -28.44
N SER A 255 -6.33 -6.09 -28.80
CA SER A 255 -7.44 -5.17 -29.04
C SER A 255 -7.89 -4.42 -27.79
N ILE A 256 -7.86 -5.06 -26.62
CA ILE A 256 -8.28 -4.45 -25.36
C ILE A 256 -7.26 -3.42 -24.89
N ILE A 257 -5.96 -3.72 -25.04
CA ILE A 257 -4.88 -2.77 -24.74
C ILE A 257 -4.85 -1.59 -25.73
N ASP A 258 -5.16 -1.80 -27.02
CA ASP A 258 -5.32 -0.72 -27.99
C ASP A 258 -6.50 0.20 -27.65
N GLU A 259 -7.65 -0.36 -27.26
CA GLU A 259 -8.82 0.41 -26.80
C GLU A 259 -8.54 1.15 -25.50
N ALA A 260 -7.81 0.52 -24.56
CA ALA A 260 -7.34 1.16 -23.34
C ALA A 260 -6.37 2.30 -23.63
N GLU A 261 -5.51 2.20 -24.66
CA GLU A 261 -4.60 3.28 -25.05
C GLU A 261 -5.36 4.53 -25.48
N GLU A 262 -6.43 4.41 -26.29
CA GLU A 262 -7.25 5.57 -26.66
C GLU A 262 -8.06 6.09 -25.48
N ARG A 263 -8.66 5.20 -24.68
CA ARG A 263 -9.46 5.59 -23.50
C ARG A 263 -8.63 6.33 -22.46
N LEU A 264 -7.39 5.90 -22.20
CA LEU A 264 -6.44 6.61 -21.33
C LEU A 264 -6.04 7.99 -21.88
N LYS A 265 -6.00 8.18 -23.20
CA LYS A 265 -5.78 9.52 -23.79
C LYS A 265 -6.97 10.44 -23.59
N ASP A 266 -8.20 9.91 -23.59
CA ASP A 266 -9.40 10.70 -23.29
C ASP A 266 -9.47 11.03 -21.79
N ILE A 267 -9.17 10.07 -20.91
CA ILE A 267 -8.96 10.31 -19.47
C ILE A 267 -7.91 11.43 -19.28
N ARG A 268 -6.74 11.33 -19.92
CA ARG A 268 -5.66 12.34 -19.86
C ARG A 268 -6.08 13.74 -20.36
N GLN A 269 -7.04 13.81 -21.28
CA GLN A 269 -7.61 15.08 -21.74
C GLN A 269 -8.56 15.69 -20.70
N ASN A 270 -9.19 14.87 -19.87
CA ASN A 270 -10.14 15.29 -18.85
C ASN A 270 -9.51 15.53 -17.47
N VAL A 271 -8.69 14.61 -16.93
CA VAL A 271 -8.09 14.72 -15.58
C VAL A 271 -7.15 15.93 -15.46
N TYR A 272 -7.04 16.50 -14.26
CA TYR A 272 -6.10 17.56 -13.93
C TYR A 272 -4.65 17.10 -14.16
N SER A 273 -4.27 15.99 -13.52
CA SER A 273 -2.96 15.33 -13.67
C SER A 273 -3.08 13.83 -13.47
N PHE A 274 -2.00 13.14 -13.86
CA PHE A 274 -1.61 11.86 -13.29
C PHE A 274 -0.69 12.20 -12.11
N GLU A 275 -0.92 11.62 -10.94
CA GLU A 275 -0.20 11.95 -9.71
C GLU A 275 0.01 10.71 -8.83
N THR A 276 0.99 10.71 -7.93
CA THR A 276 1.21 9.57 -7.01
C THR A 276 0.71 9.88 -5.60
N ASP A 277 1.03 11.06 -5.09
CA ASP A 277 0.76 11.49 -3.71
C ASP A 277 0.20 12.94 -3.61
N SER A 278 0.28 13.74 -4.68
CA SER A 278 -0.12 15.15 -4.60
C SER A 278 -1.64 15.37 -4.58
N GLY A 279 -2.43 14.35 -4.96
CA GLY A 279 -3.89 14.39 -4.97
C GLY A 279 -4.49 14.76 -3.61
N LYS A 280 -3.87 14.31 -2.51
CA LYS A 280 -4.22 14.65 -1.12
C LYS A 280 -4.26 16.17 -0.91
N ALA A 281 -3.14 16.85 -1.19
CA ALA A 281 -3.02 18.30 -1.06
C ALA A 281 -3.83 19.08 -2.12
N ASP A 282 -4.04 18.50 -3.31
CA ASP A 282 -4.84 19.11 -4.38
C ASP A 282 -6.36 19.08 -4.07
N LEU A 283 -6.83 18.06 -3.33
CA LEU A 283 -8.19 18.00 -2.75
C LEU A 283 -8.38 19.06 -1.67
N ILE A 284 -7.50 19.09 -0.66
CA ILE A 284 -7.57 20.04 0.47
C ILE A 284 -7.52 21.50 -0.02
N SER A 285 -6.70 21.78 -1.04
CA SER A 285 -6.62 23.12 -1.65
C SER A 285 -7.73 23.43 -2.67
N GLY A 286 -8.68 22.51 -2.90
CA GLY A 286 -9.80 22.67 -3.83
C GLY A 286 -9.40 22.81 -5.30
N LYS A 287 -8.19 22.39 -5.69
CA LYS A 287 -7.75 22.37 -7.10
C LYS A 287 -8.44 21.25 -7.87
N VAL A 288 -8.64 20.12 -7.20
CA VAL A 288 -9.44 18.99 -7.69
C VAL A 288 -10.59 18.74 -6.72
N VAL A 289 -11.67 18.18 -7.25
CA VAL A 289 -12.92 17.89 -6.51
C VAL A 289 -13.12 16.40 -6.29
N ALA A 290 -12.31 15.56 -6.96
CA ALA A 290 -12.16 14.15 -6.70
C ALA A 290 -10.75 13.65 -7.09
N SER A 291 -10.27 12.59 -6.44
CA SER A 291 -9.01 11.92 -6.79
C SER A 291 -9.17 10.42 -6.66
N LEU A 292 -8.70 9.66 -7.65
CA LEU A 292 -8.50 8.21 -7.46
C LEU A 292 -7.44 8.03 -6.37
N GLN A 293 -7.73 7.22 -5.36
CA GLN A 293 -6.81 6.89 -4.27
C GLN A 293 -6.82 5.39 -3.96
N TRP A 294 -5.74 4.89 -3.36
CA TRP A 294 -5.77 3.66 -2.55
C TRP A 294 -6.50 3.99 -1.23
N SER A 295 -7.21 3.04 -0.62
CA SER A 295 -8.07 3.34 0.52
C SER A 295 -7.33 3.94 1.73
N GLY A 296 -6.15 3.45 2.10
CA GLY A 296 -5.36 4.05 3.20
C GLY A 296 -4.90 5.48 2.91
N ASP A 297 -4.41 5.74 1.69
CA ASP A 297 -4.15 7.10 1.19
C ASP A 297 -5.40 7.99 1.25
N GLY A 298 -6.58 7.41 1.03
CA GLY A 298 -7.87 8.09 1.05
C GLY A 298 -8.34 8.44 2.46
N VAL A 299 -8.13 7.56 3.44
CA VAL A 299 -8.36 7.82 4.87
C VAL A 299 -7.52 9.01 5.31
N PHE A 300 -6.21 8.93 5.09
CA PHE A 300 -5.27 10.01 5.42
C PHE A 300 -5.63 11.34 4.73
N ALA A 301 -6.12 11.29 3.49
CA ALA A 301 -6.62 12.48 2.79
C ALA A 301 -7.86 13.09 3.47
N MET A 302 -8.76 12.25 4.01
CA MET A 302 -9.93 12.69 4.77
C MET A 302 -9.50 13.31 6.12
N ASP A 303 -8.66 12.65 6.91
CA ASP A 303 -8.14 13.18 8.19
C ASP A 303 -7.47 14.55 8.02
N GLN A 304 -6.52 14.65 7.08
CA GLN A 304 -5.81 15.91 6.80
C GLN A 304 -6.72 16.99 6.22
N SER A 305 -7.86 16.62 5.61
CA SER A 305 -8.84 17.59 5.12
C SER A 305 -9.68 18.19 6.25
N GLU A 306 -10.01 17.41 7.28
CA GLU A 306 -10.74 17.90 8.46
C GLU A 306 -9.93 18.90 9.27
N GLU A 307 -8.61 18.70 9.43
CA GLU A 307 -7.69 19.69 10.01
C GLU A 307 -7.72 21.07 9.30
N ASN A 308 -8.23 21.11 8.07
CA ASN A 308 -8.32 22.29 7.21
C ASN A 308 -9.77 22.76 6.95
N ASP A 309 -10.74 22.31 7.75
CA ASP A 309 -12.18 22.59 7.60
C ASP A 309 -12.78 22.13 6.24
N VAL A 310 -12.20 21.10 5.60
CA VAL A 310 -12.67 20.55 4.32
C VAL A 310 -13.23 19.14 4.53
N TYR A 311 -14.53 18.97 4.29
CA TYR A 311 -15.20 17.67 4.40
C TYR A 311 -15.16 16.92 3.06
N LEU A 312 -14.56 15.71 3.05
CA LEU A 312 -14.41 14.84 1.87
C LEU A 312 -14.99 13.45 2.15
N ASN A 313 -15.66 12.83 1.16
CA ASN A 313 -16.21 11.47 1.26
C ASN A 313 -15.41 10.46 0.42
N TRP A 314 -15.61 9.17 0.70
CA TRP A 314 -15.14 8.05 -0.11
C TRP A 314 -16.24 7.55 -1.06
N GLY A 315 -15.85 7.19 -2.29
CA GLY A 315 -16.73 6.67 -3.33
C GLY A 315 -16.13 5.42 -3.98
N THR A 316 -16.75 4.27 -3.74
CA THR A 316 -16.37 3.00 -4.38
C THR A 316 -17.20 2.78 -5.65
N PRO A 317 -16.56 2.54 -6.81
CA PRO A 317 -17.28 2.28 -8.05
C PRO A 317 -18.17 1.03 -8.03
N GLU A 318 -19.33 1.15 -8.68
CA GLU A 318 -20.33 0.08 -8.78
C GLU A 318 -19.95 -1.01 -9.79
N GLU A 319 -19.15 -0.69 -10.81
CA GLU A 319 -18.74 -1.67 -11.82
C GLU A 319 -17.89 -2.80 -11.22
N CYS A 320 -16.84 -2.41 -10.50
CA CYS A 320 -15.91 -3.23 -9.74
C CYS A 320 -14.92 -2.32 -9.01
N THR A 321 -14.13 -2.86 -8.08
CA THR A 321 -12.93 -2.17 -7.57
C THR A 321 -11.71 -3.08 -7.59
N ASN A 322 -10.50 -2.51 -7.59
CA ASN A 322 -9.30 -3.31 -7.40
C ASN A 322 -9.12 -3.62 -5.92
N LEU A 323 -9.00 -4.90 -5.59
CA LEU A 323 -8.50 -5.39 -4.31
C LEU A 323 -6.98 -5.50 -4.40
N TRP A 324 -6.26 -4.86 -3.48
CA TRP A 324 -4.80 -4.89 -3.45
C TRP A 324 -4.26 -5.36 -2.10
N PHE A 325 -3.07 -5.94 -2.12
CA PHE A 325 -2.35 -6.40 -0.94
C PHE A 325 -0.87 -6.05 -1.01
N ASP A 326 -0.29 -5.71 0.15
CA ASP A 326 1.14 -5.86 0.40
C ASP A 326 1.39 -7.04 1.33
N GLY A 327 2.48 -7.76 1.12
CA GLY A 327 2.78 -8.96 1.90
C GLY A 327 4.27 -9.26 2.07
N TRP A 328 4.63 -9.70 3.27
CA TRP A 328 5.96 -10.14 3.64
C TRP A 328 6.35 -11.44 2.95
N VAL A 329 7.40 -11.39 2.13
CA VAL A 329 7.99 -12.56 1.45
C VAL A 329 9.49 -12.69 1.73
N MET A 330 9.94 -13.92 1.98
CA MET A 330 11.37 -14.21 2.17
C MET A 330 12.05 -14.47 0.82
N LEU A 331 13.28 -13.98 0.64
CA LEU A 331 14.05 -14.20 -0.59
C LEU A 331 15.05 -15.34 -0.43
N LYS A 332 15.04 -16.32 -1.34
CA LYS A 332 16.07 -17.39 -1.39
C LYS A 332 17.48 -16.81 -1.42
N SER A 333 17.65 -15.68 -2.12
CA SER A 333 18.92 -14.97 -2.25
C SER A 333 19.42 -14.33 -0.96
N GLY A 334 18.57 -14.05 0.03
CA GLY A 334 18.96 -13.56 1.35
C GLY A 334 19.06 -14.64 2.42
N ILE A 335 18.04 -15.52 2.48
CA ILE A 335 17.97 -16.64 3.43
C ILE A 335 19.11 -17.64 3.19
N LYS A 336 19.39 -18.02 1.93
CA LYS A 336 20.49 -18.93 1.53
C LYS A 336 20.57 -20.25 2.35
N GLY A 337 19.42 -20.79 2.77
CA GLY A 337 19.37 -22.00 3.61
C GLY A 337 19.92 -21.81 5.04
N ASN A 338 19.88 -20.59 5.58
CA ASN A 338 20.21 -20.31 6.98
C ASN A 338 18.94 -20.34 7.84
N ASP A 339 18.78 -21.41 8.62
CA ASP A 339 17.59 -21.63 9.47
C ASP A 339 17.41 -20.54 10.53
N ASP A 340 18.49 -20.05 11.14
CA ASP A 340 18.42 -18.96 12.14
C ASP A 340 17.91 -17.65 11.53
N LYS A 341 18.30 -17.37 10.28
CA LYS A 341 17.80 -16.21 9.53
C LYS A 341 16.35 -16.40 9.08
N LYS A 342 15.98 -17.62 8.62
CA LYS A 342 14.60 -17.95 8.26
C LYS A 342 13.66 -17.81 9.45
N HIS A 343 14.06 -18.34 10.60
CA HIS A 343 13.37 -18.16 11.87
C HIS A 343 13.27 -16.68 12.24
N ALA A 344 14.36 -15.90 12.20
CA ALA A 344 14.30 -14.46 12.49
C ALA A 344 13.35 -13.68 11.56
N ALA A 345 13.30 -14.02 10.26
CA ALA A 345 12.37 -13.41 9.31
C ALA A 345 10.90 -13.77 9.64
N GLN A 346 10.60 -15.04 9.90
CA GLN A 346 9.26 -15.50 10.28
C GLN A 346 8.82 -14.93 11.65
N SER A 347 9.72 -14.84 12.62
CA SER A 347 9.48 -14.19 13.90
C SER A 347 9.23 -12.68 13.76
N PHE A 348 9.82 -12.01 12.77
CA PHE A 348 9.53 -10.60 12.48
C PHE A 348 8.10 -10.42 11.97
N ILE A 349 7.67 -11.24 11.01
CA ILE A 349 6.29 -11.26 10.51
C ILE A 349 5.30 -11.51 11.66
N ASN A 350 5.54 -12.55 12.47
CA ASN A 350 4.72 -12.86 13.63
C ASN A 350 4.68 -11.70 14.63
N PHE A 351 5.83 -11.10 14.97
CA PHE A 351 5.86 -9.96 15.90
C PHE A 351 5.03 -8.77 15.41
N LEU A 352 5.12 -8.41 14.13
CA LEU A 352 4.28 -7.37 13.53
C LEU A 352 2.78 -7.73 13.55
N SER A 353 2.46 -9.03 13.53
CA SER A 353 1.08 -9.55 13.54
C SER A 353 0.47 -9.69 14.93
N ARG A 354 1.18 -9.33 16.00
CA ARG A 354 0.64 -9.28 17.37
C ARG A 354 -0.37 -8.12 17.47
N SER A 355 -1.57 -8.35 18.02
CA SER A 355 -2.69 -7.40 17.90
C SER A 355 -2.39 -5.97 18.35
N ASP A 356 -1.59 -5.78 19.40
CA ASP A 356 -1.15 -4.46 19.86
C ASP A 356 -0.18 -3.79 18.87
N ASN A 357 0.73 -4.54 18.27
CA ASN A 357 1.62 -4.05 17.21
C ASN A 357 0.84 -3.76 15.91
N VAL A 358 -0.22 -4.52 15.62
CA VAL A 358 -1.13 -4.27 14.50
C VAL A 358 -1.87 -2.94 14.70
N VAL A 359 -2.57 -2.77 15.82
CA VAL A 359 -3.27 -1.52 16.18
C VAL A 359 -2.32 -0.33 16.14
N ARG A 360 -1.15 -0.47 16.79
CA ARG A 360 -0.08 0.54 16.78
C ARG A 360 0.32 0.96 15.37
N ASN A 361 0.51 0.00 14.47
CA ASN A 361 0.96 0.29 13.12
C ASN A 361 -0.14 0.89 12.26
N MET A 362 -1.38 0.38 12.34
CA MET A 362 -2.54 0.95 11.64
C MET A 362 -2.77 2.41 12.05
N ASN A 363 -2.66 2.73 13.34
CA ASN A 363 -2.71 4.12 13.84
C ASN A 363 -1.58 5.01 13.27
N TYR A 364 -0.38 4.46 13.10
CA TYR A 364 0.75 5.22 12.56
C TYR A 364 0.66 5.47 11.05
N ILE A 365 0.16 4.50 10.26
CA ILE A 365 0.19 4.58 8.78
C ILE A 365 -1.16 4.87 8.11
N GLY A 366 -2.30 4.67 8.80
CA GLY A 366 -3.65 4.87 8.24
C GLY A 366 -4.13 3.80 7.25
N TYR A 367 -3.44 2.65 7.14
CA TYR A 367 -3.77 1.53 6.25
C TYR A 367 -4.35 0.34 7.05
N THR A 368 -5.25 -0.41 6.43
CA THR A 368 -5.89 -1.59 7.03
C THR A 368 -4.95 -2.80 7.04
N SER A 369 -4.71 -3.38 8.22
CA SER A 369 -3.98 -4.64 8.33
C SER A 369 -4.79 -5.83 7.81
N VAL A 370 -4.11 -6.89 7.35
CA VAL A 370 -4.76 -8.19 7.05
C VAL A 370 -5.10 -8.99 8.31
N ILE A 371 -4.61 -8.57 9.48
CA ILE A 371 -4.83 -9.23 10.77
C ILE A 371 -6.15 -8.72 11.36
N SER A 372 -7.09 -9.63 11.62
CA SER A 372 -8.33 -9.36 12.35
C SER A 372 -8.22 -9.58 13.86
N GLY A 373 -7.11 -10.15 14.33
CA GLY A 373 -6.84 -10.42 15.75
C GLY A 373 -7.21 -11.84 16.19
N GLY A 374 -8.08 -12.54 15.45
CA GLY A 374 -8.49 -13.91 15.76
C GLY A 374 -9.24 -13.98 17.10
N ASP A 375 -8.72 -14.75 18.06
CA ASP A 375 -9.27 -14.83 19.42
C ASP A 375 -9.01 -13.56 20.28
N ASN A 376 -8.29 -12.56 19.76
CA ASN A 376 -7.94 -11.33 20.49
C ASN A 376 -8.75 -10.13 19.96
N PRO A 377 -9.66 -9.54 20.76
CA PRO A 377 -10.59 -8.51 20.32
C PRO A 377 -9.97 -7.14 20.05
N LEU A 378 -8.72 -6.89 20.45
CA LEU A 378 -8.08 -5.57 20.43
C LEU A 378 -8.06 -4.89 19.05
N VAL A 379 -8.05 -5.67 17.95
CA VAL A 379 -8.15 -5.10 16.59
C VAL A 379 -9.57 -4.62 16.29
N TYR A 380 -10.60 -5.36 16.71
CA TYR A 380 -11.99 -4.96 16.56
C TYR A 380 -12.34 -3.76 17.45
N GLU A 381 -11.90 -3.79 18.72
CA GLU A 381 -11.99 -2.65 19.65
C GLU A 381 -11.35 -1.38 19.08
N TYR A 382 -10.23 -1.49 18.36
CA TYR A 382 -9.61 -0.33 17.71
C TYR A 382 -10.45 0.22 16.55
N VAL A 383 -11.10 -0.63 15.76
CA VAL A 383 -12.00 -0.18 14.68
C VAL A 383 -13.25 0.51 15.27
N ASP A 384 -13.80 -0.03 16.36
CA ASP A 384 -14.92 0.60 17.08
C ASP A 384 -14.49 1.91 17.76
N TYR A 385 -13.29 1.96 18.36
CA TYR A 385 -12.70 3.18 18.91
C TYR A 385 -12.53 4.30 17.86
N CYS A 386 -12.22 3.94 16.60
CA CYS A 386 -12.04 4.91 15.53
C CYS A 386 -13.35 5.33 14.83
N TYR A 387 -14.36 4.47 14.75
CA TYR A 387 -15.53 4.66 13.86
C TYR A 387 -16.90 4.40 14.50
N GLY A 388 -16.93 3.86 15.72
CA GLY A 388 -18.14 3.67 16.51
C GLY A 388 -18.79 5.00 16.90
N ALA A 389 -20.10 4.97 17.09
CA ALA A 389 -20.88 6.13 17.53
C ALA A 389 -20.72 6.38 19.05
N GLU A 390 -20.82 7.63 19.48
CA GLU A 390 -20.77 7.98 20.91
C GLU A 390 -22.08 7.58 21.63
N GLU A 391 -22.04 7.40 22.97
CA GLU A 391 -23.20 6.92 23.75
C GLU A 391 -24.47 7.82 23.63
N ASP A 392 -24.32 9.10 23.27
CA ASP A 392 -25.42 10.05 23.07
C ASP A 392 -25.77 10.35 21.61
N ASP A 393 -25.14 9.66 20.63
CA ASP A 393 -25.57 9.70 19.24
C ASP A 393 -26.97 9.07 19.07
N THR A 394 -27.82 9.73 18.26
CA THR A 394 -29.24 9.37 18.14
C THR A 394 -29.69 8.95 16.74
N ASP A 395 -28.83 9.16 15.73
CA ASP A 395 -29.04 8.77 14.34
C ASP A 395 -27.89 7.86 13.94
N VAL A 396 -27.99 6.57 14.27
CA VAL A 396 -26.94 5.55 14.10
C VAL A 396 -27.44 4.39 13.24
N ILE A 397 -26.51 3.70 12.59
CA ILE A 397 -26.79 2.50 11.79
C ILE A 397 -25.87 1.34 12.18
N GLU A 398 -26.35 0.12 11.94
CA GLU A 398 -25.54 -1.11 12.02
C GLU A 398 -24.66 -1.24 10.77
N TYR A 399 -23.37 -1.54 10.97
CA TYR A 399 -22.41 -1.76 9.90
C TYR A 399 -21.65 -3.09 10.13
N PRO A 400 -22.00 -4.17 9.40
CA PRO A 400 -21.35 -5.45 9.55
C PRO A 400 -19.92 -5.40 9.00
N VAL A 401 -18.98 -5.95 9.77
CA VAL A 401 -17.58 -6.21 9.38
C VAL A 401 -17.19 -7.68 9.59
N GLY A 402 -18.15 -8.54 9.94
CA GLY A 402 -17.94 -9.95 10.27
C GLY A 402 -17.25 -10.77 9.18
N PHE A 403 -17.40 -10.40 7.89
CA PHE A 403 -16.65 -11.06 6.82
C PHE A 403 -15.13 -10.99 7.02
N PHE A 404 -14.63 -9.88 7.57
CA PHE A 404 -13.21 -9.67 7.81
C PHE A 404 -12.77 -10.33 9.12
N PHE A 405 -13.58 -10.23 10.18
CA PHE A 405 -13.21 -10.73 11.50
C PHE A 405 -13.46 -12.24 11.69
N ALA A 406 -14.66 -12.72 11.35
CA ALA A 406 -15.10 -14.11 11.51
C ALA A 406 -15.11 -14.92 10.20
N GLY A 407 -15.11 -14.27 9.04
CA GLY A 407 -15.39 -14.92 7.76
C GLY A 407 -16.88 -15.09 7.46
N ASP A 408 -17.75 -14.54 8.31
CA ASP A 408 -19.21 -14.54 8.15
C ASP A 408 -19.73 -13.13 8.42
N ASP A 409 -20.39 -12.53 7.43
CA ASP A 409 -20.89 -11.16 7.50
C ASP A 409 -22.18 -11.04 8.33
N GLU A 410 -22.81 -12.18 8.66
CA GLU A 410 -23.99 -12.28 9.52
C GLU A 410 -23.63 -12.50 11.01
N ASP A 411 -22.33 -12.49 11.38
CA ASP A 411 -21.89 -12.67 12.77
C ASP A 411 -22.21 -11.44 13.64
N GLU A 412 -23.22 -11.58 14.51
CA GLU A 412 -23.70 -10.55 15.45
C GLU A 412 -22.62 -9.99 16.40
N ASN A 413 -21.48 -10.67 16.58
CA ASN A 413 -20.36 -10.16 17.39
C ASN A 413 -19.52 -9.08 16.68
N TYR A 414 -19.65 -8.96 15.36
CA TYR A 414 -18.81 -8.11 14.50
C TYR A 414 -19.65 -7.13 13.67
N ILE A 415 -20.58 -6.46 14.36
CA ILE A 415 -21.42 -5.39 13.81
C ILE A 415 -21.13 -4.11 14.61
N LEU A 416 -20.57 -3.11 13.93
CA LEU A 416 -20.32 -1.79 14.49
C LEU A 416 -21.63 -0.99 14.53
N THR A 417 -21.79 -0.15 15.55
CA THR A 417 -22.85 0.88 15.58
C THR A 417 -22.20 2.21 15.24
N ILE A 418 -22.54 2.81 14.09
CA ILE A 418 -21.80 3.95 13.53
C ILE A 418 -22.71 5.13 13.19
N ASN A 419 -22.12 6.32 13.12
CA ASN A 419 -22.77 7.46 12.48
C ASN A 419 -22.91 7.21 10.96
N PRO A 420 -24.08 7.49 10.34
CA PRO A 420 -24.37 7.15 8.93
C PRO A 420 -23.38 7.67 7.90
N GLU A 421 -22.66 8.75 8.22
CA GLU A 421 -21.60 9.29 7.36
C GLU A 421 -20.43 8.32 7.18
N GLN A 422 -20.08 7.51 8.20
CA GLN A 422 -18.93 6.59 8.11
C GLN A 422 -19.12 5.50 7.04
N ALA A 423 -20.36 5.17 6.68
CA ALA A 423 -20.67 4.30 5.53
C ALA A 423 -20.24 4.88 4.17
N ASP A 424 -19.96 6.19 4.09
CA ASP A 424 -19.47 6.93 2.91
C ASP A 424 -18.12 7.65 3.18
N ARG A 425 -17.39 7.28 4.24
CA ARG A 425 -16.11 7.89 4.66
C ARG A 425 -15.02 6.85 4.94
N GLN A 426 -14.27 7.01 6.03
CA GLN A 426 -13.03 6.31 6.32
C GLN A 426 -13.27 4.82 6.60
N LEU A 427 -14.32 4.50 7.37
CA LEU A 427 -14.69 3.11 7.63
C LEU A 427 -15.00 2.36 6.33
N SER A 428 -15.77 2.95 5.41
CA SER A 428 -16.09 2.29 4.13
C SER A 428 -14.91 2.22 3.14
N ALA A 429 -13.85 3.01 3.36
CA ALA A 429 -12.59 2.86 2.65
C ALA A 429 -11.74 1.72 3.24
N GLN A 430 -11.64 1.59 4.57
CA GLN A 430 -10.79 0.59 5.23
C GLN A 430 -11.41 -0.80 5.33
N TYR A 431 -12.69 -0.86 5.69
CA TYR A 431 -13.48 -2.07 5.89
C TYR A 431 -14.73 -2.02 5.00
N PRO A 432 -14.56 -2.01 3.66
CA PRO A 432 -15.69 -1.93 2.74
C PRO A 432 -16.64 -3.11 2.91
N GLN A 433 -17.95 -2.84 2.77
CA GLN A 433 -19.02 -3.83 2.93
C GLN A 433 -18.86 -5.05 2.00
N MET A 434 -19.42 -6.19 2.41
CA MET A 434 -19.32 -7.45 1.68
C MET A 434 -19.81 -7.39 0.22
N ASP A 435 -20.72 -6.49 -0.15
CA ASP A 435 -21.12 -6.29 -1.55
C ASP A 435 -19.98 -5.68 -2.40
N VAL A 436 -19.19 -4.75 -1.83
CA VAL A 436 -17.98 -4.19 -2.44
C VAL A 436 -16.94 -5.28 -2.63
N ILE A 437 -16.69 -6.06 -1.57
CA ILE A 437 -15.75 -7.19 -1.60
C ILE A 437 -16.12 -8.18 -2.70
N LYS A 438 -17.42 -8.51 -2.83
CA LYS A 438 -17.92 -9.39 -3.90
C LYS A 438 -17.69 -8.83 -5.31
N ARG A 439 -17.63 -7.51 -5.52
CA ARG A 439 -17.28 -6.91 -6.83
C ARG A 439 -15.81 -6.46 -6.94
N SER A 440 -14.95 -6.94 -6.05
CA SER A 440 -13.52 -6.60 -6.07
C SER A 440 -12.71 -7.61 -6.88
N ALA A 441 -11.61 -7.16 -7.49
CA ALA A 441 -10.73 -8.00 -8.29
C ALA A 441 -9.25 -7.67 -8.07
N VAL A 442 -8.42 -8.69 -7.86
CA VAL A 442 -6.96 -8.50 -7.77
C VAL A 442 -6.36 -8.40 -9.17
N MET A 443 -5.42 -7.47 -9.36
CA MET A 443 -4.64 -7.41 -10.60
C MET A 443 -3.56 -8.49 -10.60
N GLN A 444 -3.67 -9.44 -11.51
CA GLN A 444 -2.65 -10.46 -11.72
C GLN A 444 -1.35 -9.83 -12.25
N TYR A 445 -0.21 -10.48 -11.99
CA TYR A 445 1.03 -10.12 -12.67
C TYR A 445 0.89 -10.35 -14.18
N PHE A 446 1.49 -9.47 -14.97
CA PHE A 446 1.55 -9.65 -16.42
C PHE A 446 2.78 -10.48 -16.77
N ASP A 447 2.67 -11.33 -17.80
CA ASP A 447 3.84 -11.99 -18.39
C ASP A 447 4.71 -11.00 -19.18
N ASN A 448 5.79 -11.48 -19.80
CA ASN A 448 6.70 -10.59 -20.53
C ASN A 448 6.06 -9.94 -21.78
N GLU A 449 5.17 -10.64 -22.49
CA GLU A 449 4.52 -10.10 -23.69
C GLU A 449 3.45 -9.07 -23.32
N ALA A 450 2.63 -9.37 -22.33
CA ALA A 450 1.65 -8.43 -21.78
C ALA A 450 2.33 -7.20 -21.16
N ASN A 451 3.43 -7.37 -20.40
CA ASN A 451 4.21 -6.23 -19.88
C ASN A 451 4.76 -5.36 -21.00
N ASP A 452 5.39 -5.92 -22.04
CA ASP A 452 5.94 -5.13 -23.14
C ASP A 452 4.85 -4.32 -23.86
N ARG A 453 3.68 -4.93 -24.09
CA ARG A 453 2.51 -4.29 -24.71
C ARG A 453 1.96 -3.14 -23.84
N ILE A 454 1.76 -3.40 -22.55
CA ILE A 454 1.21 -2.43 -21.59
C ILE A 454 2.20 -1.28 -21.30
N ASN A 455 3.50 -1.57 -21.24
CA ASN A 455 4.54 -0.54 -21.16
C ASN A 455 4.55 0.35 -22.41
N GLN A 456 4.40 -0.23 -23.61
CA GLN A 456 4.33 0.54 -24.85
C GLN A 456 3.05 1.40 -24.93
N MET A 457 1.90 0.87 -24.49
CA MET A 457 0.65 1.62 -24.29
C MET A 457 0.87 2.81 -23.34
N TRP A 458 1.48 2.59 -22.18
CA TRP A 458 1.76 3.64 -21.20
C TRP A 458 2.69 4.73 -21.77
N ILE A 459 3.76 4.34 -22.47
CA ILE A 459 4.64 5.27 -23.18
C ILE A 459 3.84 6.12 -24.18
N ASN A 460 2.90 5.54 -24.92
CA ASN A 460 2.07 6.24 -25.91
C ASN A 460 1.03 7.18 -25.28
N VAL A 461 0.51 6.85 -24.09
CA VAL A 461 -0.39 7.71 -23.30
C VAL A 461 0.38 8.89 -22.69
N ARG A 462 1.58 8.65 -22.15
CA ARG A 462 2.40 9.62 -21.41
C ARG A 462 3.14 10.58 -22.35
N CYS A 463 3.86 10.04 -23.33
CA CYS A 463 4.61 10.83 -24.30
C CYS A 463 3.68 11.53 -25.29
N PHE A 464 4.07 12.72 -25.76
CA PHE A 464 3.34 13.38 -26.85
C PHE A 464 3.69 12.69 -28.17
N ASN A 465 2.77 11.89 -28.71
CA ASN A 465 3.02 11.12 -29.93
C ASN A 465 3.21 12.04 -31.15
N LEU A 466 4.48 12.32 -31.49
CA LEU A 466 4.89 13.20 -32.59
C LEU A 466 4.39 12.73 -33.96
N ASN A 467 4.06 11.44 -34.12
CA ASN A 467 3.51 10.87 -35.35
C ASN A 467 2.01 11.19 -35.53
N ARG A 468 1.29 11.60 -34.47
CA ARG A 468 -0.09 12.11 -34.55
C ARG A 468 -0.16 13.60 -34.94
N ILE A 469 0.96 14.31 -34.96
CA ILE A 469 1.02 15.68 -35.49
C ILE A 469 0.83 15.61 -37.01
N SER A 470 -0.31 16.11 -37.49
CA SER A 470 -0.60 16.13 -38.93
C SER A 470 0.44 16.94 -39.70
N ALA A 471 0.62 16.63 -40.99
CA ALA A 471 1.53 17.40 -41.86
C ALA A 471 1.22 18.91 -41.85
N LYS A 472 -0.05 19.31 -41.68
CA LYS A 472 -0.45 20.72 -41.50
C LYS A 472 0.08 21.31 -40.20
N GLN A 473 0.00 20.60 -39.08
CA GLN A 473 0.53 21.07 -37.80
C GLN A 473 2.06 21.17 -37.83
N TRP A 474 2.75 20.19 -38.43
CA TRP A 474 4.20 20.26 -38.66
C TRP A 474 4.61 21.49 -39.50
N ILE A 475 3.88 21.77 -40.59
CA ILE A 475 4.08 22.98 -41.41
C ILE A 475 3.85 24.24 -40.57
N THR A 476 2.80 24.28 -39.75
CA THR A 476 2.49 25.42 -38.87
C THR A 476 3.60 25.65 -37.82
N PHE A 477 4.10 24.61 -37.16
CA PHE A 477 5.23 24.70 -36.24
C PHE A 477 6.50 25.20 -36.95
N GLY A 478 6.78 24.70 -38.17
CA GLY A 478 7.90 25.16 -39.00
C GLY A 478 7.80 26.64 -39.37
N ILE A 479 6.60 27.14 -39.73
CA ILE A 479 6.34 28.55 -40.01
C ILE A 479 6.57 29.40 -38.74
N ILE A 480 6.02 29.00 -37.59
CA ILE A 480 6.18 29.71 -36.33
C ILE A 480 7.67 29.79 -35.93
N ALA A 481 8.40 28.68 -35.98
CA ALA A 481 9.82 28.64 -35.70
C ALA A 481 10.62 29.54 -36.66
N GLY A 482 10.30 29.51 -37.96
CA GLY A 482 10.92 30.40 -38.96
C GLY A 482 10.69 31.89 -38.67
N VAL A 483 9.46 32.28 -38.29
CA VAL A 483 9.13 33.66 -37.90
C VAL A 483 9.91 34.08 -36.64
N VAL A 484 10.01 33.22 -35.62
CA VAL A 484 10.79 33.49 -34.40
C VAL A 484 12.28 33.66 -34.70
N ILE A 485 12.86 32.80 -35.56
CA ILE A 485 14.27 32.91 -35.98
C ILE A 485 14.52 34.21 -36.74
N ILE A 486 13.63 34.58 -37.67
CA ILE A 486 13.75 35.84 -38.44
C ILE A 486 13.62 37.06 -37.52
N ALA A 487 12.63 37.08 -36.62
CA ALA A 487 12.45 38.16 -35.65
C ALA A 487 13.67 38.30 -34.72
N THR A 488 14.20 37.19 -34.21
CA THR A 488 15.40 37.16 -33.37
C THR A 488 16.64 37.65 -34.13
N GLY A 489 16.82 37.22 -35.38
CA GLY A 489 17.88 37.71 -36.26
C GLY A 489 17.80 39.22 -36.52
N ILE A 490 16.60 39.74 -36.79
CA ILE A 490 16.36 41.18 -36.98
C ILE A 490 16.68 41.96 -35.69
N ILE A 491 16.31 41.44 -34.51
CA ILE A 491 16.63 42.05 -33.21
C ILE A 491 18.15 42.07 -32.96
N ILE A 492 18.86 40.96 -33.25
CA ILE A 492 20.32 40.88 -33.12
C ILE A 492 21.03 41.84 -34.08
N ILE A 493 20.56 41.95 -35.32
CA ILE A 493 21.09 42.90 -36.32
C ILE A 493 20.81 44.35 -35.89
N LYS A 494 19.63 44.65 -35.33
CA LYS A 494 19.31 45.98 -34.76
C LYS A 494 20.13 46.33 -33.53
N LYS A 495 20.57 45.35 -32.71
CA LYS A 495 21.47 45.56 -31.57
C LYS A 495 22.96 45.69 -31.94
N ARG A 496 23.33 45.46 -33.21
CA ARG A 496 24.70 45.58 -33.74
C ARG A 496 24.92 46.82 -34.62
N LYS A 497 23.91 47.69 -34.73
CA LYS A 497 24.00 49.06 -35.25
C LYS A 497 23.77 50.04 -34.12
#